data_AF-A0A8H4LDG3-F1
#
_entry.id   AF-A0A8H4LDG3-F1
#
_cell.length_a   1.000
_cell.length_b   1.000
_cell.length_c   1.000
_cell.angle_alpha   90.00
_cell.angle_beta   90.00
_cell.angle_gamma   90.00
#
_symmetry.space_group_name_H-M   'P 1'
#
loop_
_entity.id
_entity.type
_entity.pdbx_description
1 polymer ?
#
loop_
_entity_poly.entity_id
_entity_poly.type
_entity_poly.pdbx_seq_one_letter_code
_entity_poly.pdbx_strand_id
1 'polypeptide(L)'
;MDITHDWDFTDGGPFDFIHIRQLGDIQDKKKLIQSAFDNLKPGGWVELTEWIAILQSPNHSLDGTAFRKWNDLLEQGMHVFGTTLYYPNHFKPLLQEIGFEHIIETRNGATTNPCYPGKKLQRIGHLMVQNWQSVLEPLTMPVYTQALGWTPDEVKSFLADVRKEIPNTQYHSFMTL
;
A
#
# COMPACT_ATOMS: atom_id res chain seq x y z
N MET A 1 14.86 0.66 15.88
CA MET A 1 15.89 0.46 14.84
C MET A 1 15.25 0.89 13.53
N ASP A 2 15.89 1.79 12.80
CA ASP A 2 15.44 2.15 11.47
C ASP A 2 15.74 0.97 10.54
N ILE A 3 14.74 0.54 9.77
CA ILE A 3 14.80 -0.64 8.91
C ILE A 3 15.92 -0.57 7.85
N THR A 4 16.39 0.64 7.54
CA THR A 4 17.45 0.92 6.57
C THR A 4 18.87 0.87 7.16
N HIS A 5 18.98 0.79 8.48
CA HIS A 5 20.27 0.58 9.15
C HIS A 5 20.66 -0.89 9.11
N ASP A 6 21.91 -1.17 9.43
CA ASP A 6 22.40 -2.54 9.46
C ASP A 6 21.73 -3.32 10.60
N TRP A 7 21.31 -4.54 10.30
CA TRP A 7 20.58 -5.39 11.22
C TRP A 7 21.57 -6.06 12.18
N ASP A 8 21.84 -5.40 13.30
CA ASP A 8 22.67 -5.94 14.39
C ASP A 8 21.77 -6.61 15.44
N PHE A 9 21.56 -7.90 15.28
CA PHE A 9 20.87 -8.72 16.27
C PHE A 9 21.89 -9.41 17.17
N THR A 10 22.43 -8.65 18.11
CA THR A 10 23.52 -9.06 19.00
C THR A 10 23.22 -10.33 19.83
N ASP A 11 21.92 -10.63 20.04
CA ASP A 11 21.43 -11.79 20.80
C ASP A 11 20.44 -12.69 20.03
N GLY A 12 20.31 -12.56 18.69
CA GLY A 12 19.32 -13.36 17.96
C GLY A 12 19.42 -13.36 16.43
N GLY A 13 19.77 -14.51 15.86
CA GLY A 13 19.83 -14.76 14.42
C GLY A 13 20.78 -15.92 14.12
N PRO A 14 20.79 -16.48 12.90
CA PRO A 14 19.84 -16.25 11.81
C PRO A 14 18.42 -16.76 12.12
N PHE A 15 17.41 -16.17 11.49
CA PHE A 15 15.98 -16.47 11.69
C PHE A 15 15.47 -17.56 10.74
N ASP A 16 14.43 -18.27 11.15
CA ASP A 16 13.70 -19.21 10.28
C ASP A 16 12.68 -18.47 9.39
N PHE A 17 12.18 -17.32 9.86
CA PHE A 17 11.14 -16.55 9.18
C PHE A 17 11.25 -15.05 9.51
N ILE A 18 11.12 -14.21 8.49
CA ILE A 18 11.10 -12.75 8.60
C ILE A 18 9.83 -12.23 7.92
N HIS A 19 9.04 -11.42 8.62
CA HIS A 19 7.79 -10.87 8.09
C HIS A 19 7.87 -9.34 8.06
N ILE A 20 7.68 -8.76 6.87
CA ILE A 20 7.67 -7.33 6.61
C ILE A 20 6.27 -6.97 6.12
N ARG A 21 5.59 -6.06 6.81
CA ARG A 21 4.18 -5.77 6.52
C ARG A 21 3.84 -4.30 6.68
N GLN A 22 3.22 -3.75 5.64
CA GLN A 22 2.70 -2.38 5.60
C GLN A 22 3.76 -1.34 5.97
N LEU A 23 5.00 -1.55 5.52
CA LEU A 23 6.13 -0.65 5.71
C LEU A 23 6.01 0.59 4.81
N GLY A 24 5.30 0.48 3.68
CA GLY A 24 5.27 1.53 2.67
C GLY A 24 6.46 1.45 1.72
N ASP A 25 6.57 2.44 0.83
CA ASP A 25 7.70 2.49 -0.08
C ASP A 25 8.97 2.96 0.63
N ILE A 26 10.08 2.30 0.34
CA ILE A 26 11.41 2.66 0.86
C ILE A 26 12.38 2.94 -0.29
N GLN A 27 13.32 3.86 -0.06
CA GLN A 27 14.27 4.28 -1.07
C GLN A 27 15.20 3.14 -1.51
N ASP A 28 15.79 2.41 -0.56
CA ASP A 28 16.71 1.30 -0.84
C ASP A 28 16.08 -0.08 -0.52
N LYS A 29 15.14 -0.49 -1.38
CA LYS A 29 14.49 -1.81 -1.29
C LYS A 29 15.50 -2.95 -1.40
N LYS A 30 16.53 -2.78 -2.22
CA LYS A 30 17.54 -3.83 -2.44
C LYS A 30 18.30 -4.08 -1.14
N LYS A 31 18.71 -3.03 -0.43
CA LYS A 31 19.34 -3.16 0.90
C LYS A 31 18.42 -3.89 1.88
N LEU A 32 17.13 -3.52 1.96
CA LEU A 32 16.18 -4.21 2.83
C LEU A 32 16.11 -5.72 2.55
N ILE A 33 15.93 -6.08 1.27
CA ILE A 33 15.80 -7.49 0.89
C ILE A 33 17.13 -8.23 1.12
N GLN A 34 18.28 -7.58 0.92
CA GLN A 34 19.59 -8.16 1.21
C GLN A 34 19.75 -8.40 2.71
N SER A 35 19.39 -7.43 3.55
CA SER A 35 19.43 -7.59 5.01
C SER A 35 18.53 -8.72 5.48
N ALA A 36 17.34 -8.88 4.87
CA ALA A 36 16.48 -10.04 5.16
C ALA A 36 17.14 -11.36 4.75
N PHE A 37 17.77 -11.42 3.57
CA PHE A 37 18.47 -12.61 3.10
C PHE A 37 19.63 -13.02 4.01
N ASP A 38 20.49 -12.06 4.37
CA ASP A 38 21.69 -12.30 5.19
C ASP A 38 21.36 -12.76 6.61
N ASN A 39 20.16 -12.42 7.09
CA ASN A 39 19.69 -12.76 8.43
C ASN A 39 18.79 -14.01 8.46
N LEU A 40 18.56 -14.67 7.32
CA LEU A 40 17.82 -15.93 7.28
C LEU A 40 18.75 -17.15 7.35
N LYS A 41 18.26 -18.21 8.00
CA LYS A 41 18.89 -19.53 7.87
C LYS A 41 18.74 -20.04 6.43
N PRO A 42 19.64 -20.91 5.96
CA PRO A 42 19.38 -21.68 4.74
C PRO A 42 18.02 -22.39 4.83
N GLY A 43 17.13 -22.13 3.86
CA GLY A 43 15.76 -22.65 3.83
C GLY A 43 14.72 -21.83 4.63
N GLY A 44 15.12 -20.72 5.25
CA GLY A 44 14.22 -19.76 5.88
C GLY A 44 13.41 -18.95 4.87
N TRP A 45 12.35 -18.28 5.34
CA TRP A 45 11.41 -17.56 4.49
C TRP A 45 11.33 -16.07 4.84
N VAL A 46 11.18 -15.23 3.81
CA VAL A 46 10.73 -13.85 3.97
C VAL A 46 9.32 -13.70 3.39
N GLU A 47 8.41 -13.07 4.15
CA GLU A 47 7.09 -12.67 3.67
C GLU A 47 7.01 -11.15 3.64
N LEU A 48 6.61 -10.60 2.50
CA LEU A 48 6.31 -9.18 2.33
C LEU A 48 4.83 -9.00 2.02
N THR A 49 4.13 -8.19 2.83
CA THR A 49 2.70 -7.88 2.65
C THR A 49 2.50 -6.38 2.53
N GLU A 50 2.20 -5.89 1.31
CA GLU A 50 2.06 -4.46 1.01
C GLU A 50 0.84 -4.17 0.14
N TRP A 51 0.27 -2.97 0.30
CA TRP A 51 -0.85 -2.52 -0.52
C TRP A 51 -0.38 -1.94 -1.85
N ILE A 52 -0.98 -2.39 -2.95
CA ILE A 52 -1.06 -1.57 -4.17
C ILE A 52 -2.31 -0.71 -4.00
N ALA A 53 -2.11 0.52 -3.54
CA ALA A 53 -3.18 1.45 -3.18
C ALA A 53 -3.83 2.12 -4.41
N ILE A 54 -4.12 1.32 -5.44
CA ILE A 54 -4.78 1.74 -6.67
C ILE A 54 -6.21 1.24 -6.64
N LEU A 55 -7.16 2.16 -6.79
CA LEU A 55 -8.57 1.86 -6.86
C LEU A 55 -8.90 1.17 -8.19
N GLN A 56 -9.49 -0.02 -8.09
CA GLN A 56 -10.02 -0.77 -9.21
C GLN A 56 -11.54 -0.81 -9.12
N SER A 57 -12.22 -0.53 -10.23
CA SER A 57 -13.67 -0.53 -10.35
C SER A 57 -14.08 -1.16 -11.68
N PRO A 58 -14.25 -2.49 -11.76
CA PRO A 58 -14.54 -3.18 -13.02
C PRO A 58 -15.84 -2.75 -13.70
N ASN A 59 -16.78 -2.17 -12.95
CA ASN A 59 -18.05 -1.66 -13.48
C ASN A 59 -18.04 -0.14 -13.72
N HIS A 60 -16.88 0.51 -13.66
CA HIS A 60 -16.72 1.95 -13.90
C HIS A 60 -17.53 2.86 -12.96
N SER A 61 -18.02 2.35 -11.83
CA SER A 61 -18.84 3.13 -10.89
C SER A 61 -18.08 4.24 -10.17
N LEU A 62 -16.74 4.24 -10.25
CA LEU A 62 -15.89 5.31 -9.73
C LEU A 62 -15.61 6.43 -10.75
N ASP A 63 -16.02 6.30 -12.02
CA ASP A 63 -15.70 7.30 -13.03
C ASP A 63 -16.36 8.65 -12.70
N GLY A 64 -15.57 9.72 -12.70
CA GLY A 64 -16.02 11.07 -12.35
C GLY A 64 -16.19 11.35 -10.84
N THR A 65 -15.97 10.36 -9.97
CA THR A 65 -16.04 10.52 -8.51
C THR A 65 -14.84 11.27 -7.94
N ALA A 66 -15.02 11.91 -6.79
CA ALA A 66 -13.91 12.52 -6.06
C ALA A 66 -12.89 11.46 -5.60
N PHE A 67 -13.31 10.25 -5.24
CA PHE A 67 -12.43 9.18 -4.77
C PHE A 67 -11.53 8.63 -5.87
N ARG A 68 -12.02 8.49 -7.11
CA ARG A 68 -11.17 8.18 -8.27
C ARG A 68 -10.17 9.28 -8.53
N LYS A 69 -10.64 10.53 -8.64
CA LYS A 69 -9.78 11.70 -8.86
C LYS A 69 -8.71 11.82 -7.79
N TRP A 70 -9.06 11.52 -6.54
CA TRP A 70 -8.13 11.48 -5.44
C TRP A 70 -7.01 10.46 -5.67
N ASN A 71 -7.35 9.24 -6.05
CA ASN A 71 -6.36 8.20 -6.29
C ASN A 71 -5.46 8.49 -7.51
N ASP A 72 -6.01 9.09 -8.57
CA ASP A 72 -5.24 9.54 -9.74
C ASP A 72 -4.19 10.59 -9.38
N LEU A 73 -4.61 11.63 -8.66
CA LEU A 73 -3.72 12.71 -8.25
C LEU A 73 -2.69 12.23 -7.23
N LEU A 74 -3.08 11.32 -6.34
CA LEU A 74 -2.15 10.69 -5.41
C LEU A 74 -1.02 9.98 -6.16
N GLU A 75 -1.33 9.16 -7.18
CA GLU A 75 -0.30 8.50 -7.99
C GLU A 75 0.59 9.50 -8.74
N GLN A 76 0.00 10.55 -9.31
CA GLN A 76 0.76 11.62 -9.96
C GLN A 76 1.74 12.30 -9.00
N GLY A 77 1.30 12.60 -7.77
CA GLY A 77 2.16 13.20 -6.76
C GLY A 77 3.24 12.26 -6.26
N MET A 78 2.97 10.96 -6.15
CA MET A 78 3.97 9.94 -5.81
C MET A 78 5.11 9.90 -6.84
N HIS A 79 4.81 10.07 -8.13
CA HIS A 79 5.84 10.15 -9.17
C HIS A 79 6.76 11.37 -9.04
N VAL A 80 6.25 12.51 -8.55
CA VAL A 80 7.09 13.69 -8.27
C VAL A 80 8.12 13.38 -7.17
N PHE A 81 7.76 12.53 -6.21
CA PHE A 81 8.70 12.03 -5.20
C PHE A 81 9.60 10.87 -5.68
N GLY A 82 9.53 10.49 -6.96
CA GLY A 82 10.34 9.39 -7.52
C GLY A 82 9.86 8.01 -7.10
N THR A 83 8.60 7.87 -6.67
CA THR A 83 7.97 6.60 -6.28
C THR A 83 6.65 6.40 -7.03
N THR A 84 5.86 5.40 -6.65
CA THR A 84 4.58 5.01 -7.25
C THR A 84 3.80 4.16 -6.25
N LEU A 85 2.47 4.20 -6.27
CA LEU A 85 1.62 3.29 -5.50
C LEU A 85 1.72 1.84 -6.00
N TYR A 86 2.37 1.59 -7.14
CA TYR A 86 2.73 0.27 -7.67
C TYR A 86 4.08 -0.26 -7.16
N TYR A 87 4.75 0.44 -6.22
CA TYR A 87 6.05 0.02 -5.71
C TYR A 87 6.14 -1.45 -5.21
N PRO A 88 5.07 -2.10 -4.70
CA PRO A 88 5.16 -3.50 -4.28
C PRO A 88 5.52 -4.45 -5.43
N ASN A 89 5.22 -4.07 -6.68
CA ASN A 89 5.59 -4.85 -7.87
C ASN A 89 7.11 -5.00 -8.04
N HIS A 90 7.91 -4.17 -7.37
CA HIS A 90 9.37 -4.23 -7.42
C HIS A 90 9.96 -5.34 -6.54
N PHE A 91 9.24 -5.83 -5.51
CA PHE A 91 9.82 -6.78 -4.57
C PHE A 91 10.14 -8.14 -5.17
N LYS A 92 9.26 -8.69 -6.01
CA LYS A 92 9.50 -10.01 -6.62
C LYS A 92 10.76 -10.06 -7.50
N PRO A 93 10.98 -9.12 -8.43
CA PRO A 93 12.25 -9.04 -9.16
C PRO A 93 13.47 -8.89 -8.25
N LEU A 94 13.38 -8.08 -7.18
CA LEU A 94 14.48 -7.90 -6.23
C LEU A 94 14.79 -9.16 -5.42
N LEU A 95 13.76 -9.89 -4.99
CA LEU A 95 13.91 -11.19 -4.32
C LEU A 95 14.66 -12.18 -5.22
N GLN A 96 14.30 -12.23 -6.51
CA GLN A 96 14.98 -13.08 -7.51
C GLN A 96 16.44 -12.67 -7.70
N GLU A 97 16.70 -11.37 -7.82
CA GLU A 97 18.05 -10.83 -8.02
C GLU A 97 19.00 -11.16 -6.86
N ILE A 98 18.51 -11.12 -5.62
CA ILE A 98 19.30 -11.36 -4.41
C ILE A 98 19.57 -12.86 -4.18
N GLY A 99 18.75 -13.73 -4.78
CA GLY A 99 18.93 -15.18 -4.71
C GLY A 99 17.90 -15.91 -3.87
N PHE A 100 16.75 -15.28 -3.57
CA PHE A 100 15.61 -16.04 -3.05
C PHE A 100 15.07 -16.98 -4.12
N GLU A 101 14.81 -18.22 -3.71
CA GLU A 101 14.18 -19.25 -4.54
C GLU A 101 12.71 -19.44 -4.12
N HIS A 102 11.93 -20.17 -4.93
CA HIS A 102 10.53 -20.52 -4.63
C HIS A 102 9.62 -19.32 -4.29
N ILE A 103 9.76 -18.21 -5.04
CA ILE A 103 8.99 -17.00 -4.79
C ILE A 103 7.53 -17.17 -5.19
N ILE A 104 6.64 -17.08 -4.21
CA ILE A 104 5.19 -17.12 -4.37
C ILE A 104 4.66 -15.69 -4.25
N GLU A 105 3.80 -15.31 -5.19
CA GLU A 105 3.12 -14.02 -5.18
C GLU A 105 1.62 -14.25 -5.15
N THR A 106 0.95 -13.74 -4.13
CA THR A 106 -0.51 -13.77 -4.01
C THR A 106 -1.05 -12.36 -4.07
N ARG A 107 -2.12 -12.15 -4.85
CA ARG A 107 -2.81 -10.87 -4.96
C ARG A 107 -4.24 -11.05 -4.48
N ASN A 108 -4.61 -10.33 -3.43
CA ASN A 108 -5.91 -10.42 -2.80
C ASN A 108 -6.66 -9.10 -2.95
N GLY A 109 -7.84 -9.16 -3.57
CA GLY A 109 -8.73 -8.01 -3.64
C GLY A 109 -9.34 -7.70 -2.28
N ALA A 110 -9.12 -6.49 -1.77
CA ALA A 110 -9.81 -5.96 -0.59
C ALA A 110 -10.74 -4.82 -0.99
N THR A 111 -12.03 -5.02 -0.74
CA THR A 111 -13.08 -4.05 -1.04
C THR A 111 -12.88 -2.78 -0.23
N THR A 112 -12.98 -1.61 -0.85
CA THR A 112 -12.81 -0.33 -0.15
C THR A 112 -13.99 0.01 0.75
N ASN A 113 -15.16 -0.57 0.45
CA ASN A 113 -16.41 -0.45 1.19
C ASN A 113 -17.25 -1.74 1.03
N PRO A 114 -18.41 -1.92 1.68
CA PRO A 114 -19.17 -3.18 1.66
C PRO A 114 -20.02 -3.38 0.38
N CYS A 115 -19.62 -2.81 -0.76
CA CYS A 115 -20.32 -2.92 -2.05
C CYS A 115 -20.40 -4.34 -2.62
N TYR A 116 -19.37 -5.18 -2.43
CA TYR A 116 -19.40 -6.55 -2.96
C TYR A 116 -20.14 -7.50 -2.01
N PRO A 117 -21.02 -8.37 -2.54
CA PRO A 117 -21.82 -9.27 -1.73
C PRO A 117 -20.96 -10.34 -1.04
N GLY A 118 -21.47 -10.86 0.08
CA GLY A 118 -20.87 -11.96 0.83
C GLY A 118 -20.31 -11.51 2.19
N LYS A 119 -20.61 -12.29 3.23
CA LYS A 119 -20.33 -11.93 4.64
C LYS A 119 -18.86 -11.52 4.87
N LYS A 120 -17.91 -12.23 4.25
CA LYS A 120 -16.48 -11.94 4.37
C LYS A 120 -16.09 -10.62 3.70
N LEU A 121 -16.50 -10.42 2.44
CA LEU A 121 -16.17 -9.21 1.68
C LEU A 121 -16.83 -7.97 2.29
N GLN A 122 -18.10 -8.07 2.68
CA GLN A 122 -18.77 -6.98 3.38
C GLN A 122 -18.08 -6.65 4.70
N ARG A 123 -17.66 -7.65 5.49
CA ARG A 123 -16.90 -7.39 6.73
C ARG A 123 -15.58 -6.66 6.45
N ILE A 124 -14.83 -7.07 5.41
CA ILE A 124 -13.62 -6.37 4.98
C ILE A 124 -13.95 -4.93 4.57
N GLY A 125 -14.99 -4.72 3.77
CA GLY A 125 -15.45 -3.41 3.34
C GLY A 125 -15.78 -2.46 4.50
N HIS A 126 -16.47 -2.92 5.54
CA HIS A 126 -16.73 -2.09 6.73
C HIS A 126 -15.44 -1.69 7.45
N LEU A 127 -14.48 -2.61 7.59
CA LEU A 127 -13.17 -2.32 8.19
C LEU A 127 -12.37 -1.35 7.32
N MET A 128 -12.43 -1.50 5.99
CA MET A 128 -11.73 -0.63 5.05
C MET A 128 -12.29 0.78 5.02
N VAL A 129 -13.60 0.97 5.18
CA VAL A 129 -14.19 2.31 5.37
C VAL A 129 -13.58 2.99 6.59
N GLN A 130 -13.51 2.30 7.73
CA GLN A 130 -12.90 2.87 8.94
C GLN A 130 -11.42 3.20 8.73
N ASN A 131 -10.67 2.26 8.14
CA ASN A 131 -9.26 2.44 7.82
C ASN A 131 -9.05 3.68 6.94
N TRP A 132 -9.79 3.79 5.84
CA TRP A 132 -9.70 4.93 4.94
C TRP A 132 -10.01 6.25 5.63
N GLN A 133 -11.07 6.31 6.43
CA GLN A 133 -11.41 7.54 7.15
C GLN A 133 -10.28 7.98 8.10
N SER A 134 -9.54 7.04 8.68
CA SER A 134 -8.38 7.35 9.55
C SER A 134 -7.14 7.78 8.78
N VAL A 135 -6.84 7.16 7.63
CA VAL A 135 -5.57 7.37 6.91
C VAL A 135 -5.65 8.39 5.77
N LEU A 136 -6.85 8.74 5.30
CA LEU A 136 -7.03 9.57 4.10
C LEU A 136 -6.28 10.90 4.16
N GLU A 137 -6.52 11.70 5.19
CA GLU A 137 -5.88 13.02 5.33
C GLU A 137 -4.37 12.97 5.53
N PRO A 138 -3.81 12.19 6.50
CA PRO A 138 -2.36 12.14 6.69
C PRO A 138 -1.61 11.58 5.47
N LEU A 139 -2.24 10.69 4.70
CA LEU A 139 -1.66 10.17 3.46
C LEU A 139 -1.69 11.21 2.33
N THR A 140 -2.77 11.99 2.23
CA THR A 140 -2.98 12.95 1.14
C THR A 140 -2.18 14.24 1.32
N MET A 141 -2.14 14.77 2.54
CA MET A 141 -1.59 16.09 2.85
C MET A 141 -0.16 16.30 2.34
N PRO A 142 0.83 15.43 2.63
CA PRO A 142 2.20 15.64 2.15
C PRO A 142 2.29 15.58 0.62
N VAL A 143 1.59 14.62 -0.01
CA VAL A 143 1.62 14.44 -1.47
C VAL A 143 1.02 15.65 -2.19
N TYR A 144 -0.15 16.10 -1.76
CA TYR A 144 -0.85 17.18 -2.47
C TYR A 144 -0.20 18.54 -2.25
N THR A 145 0.30 18.82 -1.05
CA THR A 145 0.89 20.12 -0.75
C THR A 145 2.32 20.25 -1.28
N GLN A 146 3.16 19.23 -1.08
CA GLN A 146 4.58 19.32 -1.42
C GLN A 146 4.86 18.90 -2.87
N ALA A 147 4.10 17.94 -3.41
CA ALA A 147 4.31 17.44 -4.78
C ALA A 147 3.39 18.13 -5.79
N LEU A 148 2.13 18.39 -5.45
CA LEU A 148 1.14 18.99 -6.37
C LEU A 148 0.91 20.49 -6.14
N GLY A 149 1.49 21.08 -5.10
CA GLY A 149 1.42 22.52 -4.82
C GLY A 149 0.07 23.03 -4.31
N TRP A 150 -0.82 22.15 -3.85
CA TRP A 150 -2.09 22.56 -3.26
C TRP A 150 -1.89 23.22 -1.89
N THR A 151 -2.80 24.10 -1.51
CA THR A 151 -2.88 24.60 -0.15
C THR A 151 -3.53 23.56 0.77
N PRO A 152 -3.22 23.55 2.08
CA PRO A 152 -3.86 22.64 3.04
C PRO A 152 -5.40 22.75 3.06
N ASP A 153 -5.94 23.95 2.83
CA ASP A 153 -7.39 24.19 2.82
C ASP A 153 -8.06 23.61 1.58
N GLU A 154 -7.43 23.70 0.39
CA GLU A 154 -7.90 23.03 -0.82
C GLU A 154 -7.92 21.51 -0.63
N VAL A 155 -6.88 20.94 -0.01
CA VAL A 155 -6.82 19.51 0.31
C VAL A 155 -7.97 19.12 1.22
N LYS A 156 -8.18 19.82 2.34
CA LYS A 156 -9.26 19.52 3.28
C LYS A 156 -10.64 19.65 2.64
N SER A 157 -10.85 20.68 1.83
CA SER A 157 -12.10 20.89 1.09
C SER A 157 -12.37 19.72 0.14
N PHE A 158 -11.39 19.31 -0.66
CA PHE A 158 -11.53 18.18 -1.57
C PHE A 158 -11.75 16.85 -0.83
N LEU A 159 -11.01 16.62 0.27
CA LEU A 159 -11.19 15.41 1.07
C LEU A 159 -12.57 15.32 1.72
N ALA A 160 -13.27 16.43 1.96
CA ALA A 160 -14.64 16.39 2.46
C ALA A 160 -15.58 15.65 1.51
N ASP A 161 -15.37 15.76 0.19
CA ASP A 161 -16.16 15.04 -0.81
C ASP A 161 -15.72 13.58 -0.91
N VAL A 162 -14.40 13.31 -0.93
CA VAL A 162 -13.86 11.94 -0.91
C VAL A 162 -14.39 11.14 0.30
N ARG A 163 -14.43 11.76 1.49
CA ARG A 163 -14.94 11.13 2.72
C ARG A 163 -16.41 10.73 2.64
N LYS A 164 -17.24 11.48 1.90
CA LYS A 164 -18.65 11.12 1.68
C LYS A 164 -18.80 9.94 0.73
N GLU A 165 -17.91 9.83 -0.25
CA GLU A 165 -17.99 8.79 -1.27
C GLU A 165 -17.45 7.43 -0.82
N ILE A 166 -16.41 7.39 0.02
CA ILE A 166 -15.81 6.13 0.51
C ILE A 166 -16.86 5.12 1.02
N PRO A 167 -17.80 5.47 1.94
CA PRO A 167 -18.78 4.51 2.44
C PRO A 167 -19.93 4.22 1.47
N ASN A 168 -20.05 4.92 0.35
CA ASN A 168 -21.17 4.78 -0.58
C ASN A 168 -21.06 3.48 -1.39
N THR A 169 -21.93 2.51 -1.10
CA THR A 169 -21.93 1.19 -1.73
C THR A 169 -22.38 1.18 -3.19
N GLN A 170 -22.83 2.31 -3.74
CA GLN A 170 -23.03 2.45 -5.19
C GLN A 170 -21.68 2.47 -5.93
N TYR A 171 -20.61 2.90 -5.26
CA TYR A 171 -19.26 2.91 -5.80
C TYR A 171 -18.56 1.60 -5.47
N HIS A 172 -18.54 0.72 -6.48
CA HIS A 172 -17.95 -0.61 -6.39
C HIS A 172 -16.47 -0.54 -6.65
N SER A 173 -15.66 -0.69 -5.59
CA SER A 173 -14.22 -0.66 -5.75
C SER A 173 -13.47 -1.54 -4.75
N PHE A 174 -12.26 -1.92 -5.15
CA PHE A 174 -11.32 -2.67 -4.33
C PHE A 174 -9.89 -2.22 -4.64
N MET A 175 -8.96 -2.64 -3.78
CA MET A 175 -7.52 -2.52 -3.99
C MET A 175 -6.87 -3.89 -3.86
N THR A 176 -5.60 -4.00 -4.25
CA THR A 176 -4.85 -5.25 -4.12
C THR A 176 -3.95 -5.19 -2.89
N LEU A 177 -4.05 -6.21 -2.04
CA LEU A 177 -3.08 -6.57 -1.01
C LEU A 177 -2.26 -7.78 -1.46
#